data_AF-A0A966VHL0-F1
#
_entry.id   AF-A0A966VHL0-F1
#
_cell.length_a   1.000
_cell.length_b   1.000
_cell.length_c   1.000
_cell.angle_alpha   90.00
_cell.angle_beta   90.00
_cell.angle_gamma   90.00
#
_symmetry.space_group_name_H-M   'P 1'
#
loop_
_entity.id
_entity.type
_entity.pdbx_description
1 polymer ?
#
loop_
_entity_poly.entity_id
_entity_poly.type
_entity_poly.pdbx_seq_one_letter_code
_entity_poly.pdbx_strand_id
1 'polypeptide(L)'
;LSYIGMAYQWSENQAAHVIPAVLAKPWYELGVKVGRPPILSYVSYSIDNWYRLDPKKEIECGNIALLQCFLGGQDEEWFILIHIDIEKKAGIALHAIELAQKAVVANDSDALDIALTQLRDGIKSMYDVLARMPEKCDPYVYFHRVRPYIFGWRNNPALPNGVVYEGVEALGGKGMTYRGETGAQSAIVPALDGVLGIEHERDELREYLMEMREYMPPKHVAFIEAVEAGPSVREFVKKVNRASTRELFNQSVELVADFRAMHLEYAGQYIHSQAQKAPGNPSAVGTGGTPFMTYLRKHRDETKAQSL
;
A
#
# COMPACT_ATOMS: atom_id res chain seq x y z
N LEU A 1 13.50 1.24 -15.01
CA LEU A 1 14.62 0.73 -14.17
C LEU A 1 14.12 -0.31 -13.17
N SER A 2 13.14 -0.01 -12.32
CA SER A 2 12.65 -0.99 -11.33
C SER A 2 12.20 -2.34 -11.91
N TYR A 3 11.39 -2.36 -12.97
CA TYR A 3 11.01 -3.62 -13.64
C TYR A 3 12.22 -4.40 -14.18
N ILE A 4 13.18 -3.72 -14.82
CA ILE A 4 14.40 -4.37 -15.34
C ILE A 4 15.24 -4.94 -14.19
N GLY A 5 15.38 -4.18 -13.09
CA GLY A 5 16.16 -4.61 -11.93
C GLY A 5 15.53 -5.80 -11.19
N MET A 6 14.22 -5.79 -11.00
CA MET A 6 13.51 -6.92 -10.40
C MET A 6 13.46 -8.14 -11.35
N ALA A 7 13.36 -7.92 -12.66
CA ALA A 7 13.51 -9.01 -13.63
C ALA A 7 14.92 -9.59 -13.53
N TYR A 8 15.98 -8.78 -13.58
CA TYR A 8 17.36 -9.26 -13.39
C TYR A 8 17.54 -10.04 -12.08
N GLN A 9 16.91 -9.59 -11.00
CA GLN A 9 16.96 -10.24 -9.69
C GLN A 9 16.30 -11.63 -9.66
N TRP A 10 15.20 -11.82 -10.40
CA TRP A 10 14.29 -12.96 -10.23
C TRP A 10 14.03 -13.81 -11.49
N SER A 11 14.59 -13.46 -12.66
CA SER A 11 14.33 -14.18 -13.93
C SER A 11 15.07 -15.51 -14.05
N GLU A 12 16.17 -15.68 -13.32
CA GLU A 12 16.94 -16.92 -13.30
C GLU A 12 16.52 -17.84 -12.15
N ASN A 13 16.92 -19.11 -12.22
CA ASN A 13 16.63 -20.08 -11.15
C ASN A 13 17.30 -19.71 -9.81
N GLN A 14 18.31 -18.85 -9.81
CA GLN A 14 19.00 -18.37 -8.63
C GLN A 14 18.92 -16.85 -8.53
N ALA A 15 18.70 -16.35 -7.32
CA ALA A 15 18.63 -14.92 -7.05
C ALA A 15 20.00 -14.26 -7.26
N ALA A 16 20.02 -13.11 -7.94
CA ALA A 16 21.24 -12.33 -8.08
C ALA A 16 21.72 -11.77 -6.73
N HIS A 17 23.00 -11.94 -6.40
CA HIS A 17 23.61 -11.32 -5.23
C HIS A 17 24.20 -9.92 -5.50
N VAL A 18 24.35 -9.58 -6.78
CA VAL A 18 24.94 -8.32 -7.26
C VAL A 18 24.11 -7.79 -8.42
N ILE A 19 23.63 -6.54 -8.31
CA ILE A 19 23.09 -5.79 -9.45
C ILE A 19 24.26 -5.12 -10.18
N PRO A 20 24.43 -5.35 -11.50
CA PRO A 20 25.59 -4.87 -12.25
C PRO A 20 25.58 -3.35 -12.36
N ALA A 21 26.76 -2.75 -12.47
CA ALA A 21 26.93 -1.29 -12.39
C ALA A 21 26.09 -0.51 -13.41
N VAL A 22 25.86 -1.09 -14.59
CA VAL A 22 25.03 -0.50 -15.65
C VAL A 22 23.56 -0.33 -15.26
N LEU A 23 23.06 -1.16 -14.32
CA LEU A 23 21.72 -1.03 -13.74
C LEU A 23 21.76 -0.33 -12.37
N ALA A 24 22.70 -0.72 -11.51
CA ALA A 24 22.77 -0.27 -10.12
C ALA A 24 22.97 1.26 -10.01
N LYS A 25 23.90 1.83 -10.77
CA LYS A 25 24.22 3.27 -10.72
C LYS A 25 23.02 4.15 -11.08
N PRO A 26 22.41 4.03 -12.29
CA PRO A 26 21.28 4.89 -12.64
C PRO A 26 20.05 4.64 -11.77
N TRP A 27 19.84 3.41 -11.29
CA TRP A 27 18.72 3.10 -10.41
C TRP A 27 18.87 3.76 -9.04
N TYR A 28 20.08 3.70 -8.45
CA TYR A 28 20.41 4.40 -7.22
C TYR A 28 20.28 5.92 -7.37
N GLU A 29 20.89 6.51 -8.41
CA GLU A 29 20.82 7.94 -8.66
C GLU A 29 19.37 8.44 -8.81
N LEU A 30 18.53 7.69 -9.52
CA LEU A 30 17.11 7.99 -9.63
C LEU A 30 16.40 7.85 -8.28
N GLY A 31 16.69 6.78 -7.53
CA GLY A 31 16.16 6.56 -6.19
C GLY A 31 16.42 7.75 -5.26
N VAL A 32 17.66 8.25 -5.22
CA VAL A 32 18.03 9.46 -4.47
C VAL A 32 17.21 10.67 -4.92
N LYS A 33 17.06 10.89 -6.24
CA LYS A 33 16.29 12.03 -6.78
C LYS A 33 14.81 11.99 -6.42
N VAL A 34 14.21 10.80 -6.40
CA VAL A 34 12.78 10.63 -6.06
C VAL A 34 12.54 10.37 -4.58
N GLY A 35 13.60 10.31 -3.77
CA GLY A 35 13.55 10.08 -2.32
C GLY A 35 13.08 8.68 -1.92
N ARG A 36 13.41 7.64 -2.70
CA ARG A 36 13.03 6.24 -2.44
C ARG A 36 14.20 5.29 -2.71
N PRO A 37 14.29 4.13 -2.03
CA PRO A 37 15.34 3.15 -2.28
C PRO A 37 15.27 2.60 -3.72
N PRO A 38 16.41 2.17 -4.30
CA PRO A 38 16.46 1.63 -5.67
C PRO A 38 15.93 0.18 -5.71
N ILE A 39 14.64 0.03 -5.42
CA ILE A 39 13.87 -1.21 -5.56
C ILE A 39 12.55 -0.89 -6.28
N LEU A 40 11.81 -1.91 -6.69
CA LEU A 40 10.42 -1.71 -7.09
C LEU A 40 9.59 -1.41 -5.84
N SER A 41 9.03 -0.21 -5.77
CA SER A 41 8.11 0.25 -4.72
C SER A 41 6.69 0.27 -5.28
N TYR A 42 5.68 0.35 -4.42
CA TYR A 42 4.27 0.46 -4.80
C TYR A 42 4.04 1.52 -5.87
N VAL A 43 4.62 2.71 -5.70
CA VAL A 43 4.48 3.82 -6.66
C VAL A 43 4.98 3.47 -8.07
N SER A 44 6.13 2.80 -8.19
CA SER A 44 6.68 2.42 -9.51
C SER A 44 6.06 1.16 -10.09
N TYR A 45 5.37 0.36 -9.26
CA TYR A 45 4.63 -0.82 -9.66
C TYR A 45 3.20 -0.50 -10.12
N SER A 46 2.53 0.44 -9.44
CA SER A 46 1.12 0.81 -9.67
C SER A 46 0.94 2.27 -10.10
N ILE A 47 1.16 3.25 -9.20
CA ILE A 47 0.77 4.66 -9.38
C ILE A 47 1.32 5.29 -10.67
N ASP A 48 2.58 4.99 -11.01
CA ASP A 48 3.25 5.53 -12.21
C ASP A 48 3.13 4.59 -13.44
N ASN A 49 2.55 3.39 -13.29
CA ASN A 49 2.60 2.32 -14.29
C ASN A 49 1.27 2.11 -15.04
N TRP A 50 0.67 3.17 -15.57
CA TRP A 50 -0.61 3.03 -16.27
C TRP A 50 -0.86 4.11 -17.32
N TYR A 51 -1.82 3.82 -18.19
CA TYR A 51 -2.40 4.77 -19.14
C TYR A 51 -3.89 4.50 -19.33
N ARG A 52 -4.61 5.47 -19.91
CA ARG A 52 -6.02 5.30 -20.31
C ARG A 52 -6.13 4.72 -21.71
N LEU A 53 -6.99 3.75 -21.89
CA LEU A 53 -7.38 3.23 -23.20
C LEU A 53 -8.14 4.30 -23.99
N ASP A 54 -9.12 4.96 -23.37
CA ASP A 54 -9.76 6.17 -23.86
C ASP A 54 -9.42 7.36 -22.96
N PRO A 55 -8.60 8.33 -23.44
CA PRO A 55 -8.22 9.53 -22.67
C PRO A 55 -9.40 10.41 -22.23
N LYS A 56 -10.60 10.24 -22.82
CA LYS A 56 -11.79 11.02 -22.48
C LYS A 56 -12.65 10.37 -21.40
N LYS A 57 -12.39 9.12 -21.04
CA LYS A 57 -13.11 8.38 -20.00
C LYS A 57 -12.36 8.42 -18.66
N GLU A 58 -13.07 7.99 -17.63
CA GLU A 58 -12.58 7.95 -16.25
C GLU A 58 -11.39 7.00 -16.07
N ILE A 59 -10.63 7.25 -15.00
CA ILE A 59 -9.54 6.38 -14.56
C ILE A 59 -10.16 5.29 -13.69
N GLU A 60 -10.52 4.16 -14.29
CA GLU A 60 -11.14 3.03 -13.60
C GLU A 60 -10.93 1.71 -14.35
N CYS A 61 -11.01 0.60 -13.63
CA CYS A 61 -10.90 -0.75 -14.18
C CYS A 61 -11.90 -0.95 -15.34
N GLY A 62 -11.37 -1.24 -16.53
CA GLY A 62 -12.10 -1.28 -17.80
C GLY A 62 -11.70 -0.18 -18.78
N ASN A 63 -11.07 0.90 -18.31
CA ASN A 63 -10.52 1.98 -19.15
C ASN A 63 -9.04 2.28 -18.89
N ILE A 64 -8.39 1.56 -17.97
CA ILE A 64 -6.95 1.67 -17.71
C ILE A 64 -6.21 0.37 -18.07
N ALA A 65 -4.94 0.51 -18.46
CA ALA A 65 -4.01 -0.58 -18.75
C ALA A 65 -2.60 -0.23 -18.30
N LEU A 66 -1.73 -1.23 -18.13
CA LEU A 66 -0.37 -1.04 -17.63
C LEU A 66 0.61 -0.63 -18.73
N LEU A 67 1.60 0.20 -18.37
CA LEU A 67 2.70 0.54 -19.26
C LEU A 67 3.72 -0.60 -19.38
N GLN A 68 3.95 -1.32 -18.28
CA GLN A 68 4.93 -2.39 -18.18
C GLN A 68 4.40 -3.55 -17.33
N CYS A 69 4.68 -4.77 -17.79
CA CYS A 69 4.48 -6.02 -17.05
C CYS A 69 5.79 -6.79 -16.93
N PHE A 70 5.86 -7.75 -16.01
CA PHE A 70 6.92 -8.76 -15.92
C PHE A 70 6.67 -9.89 -16.91
N LEU A 71 5.61 -10.66 -16.67
CA LEU A 71 5.20 -11.78 -17.53
C LEU A 71 3.95 -11.44 -18.34
N GLY A 72 3.23 -10.39 -17.94
CA GLY A 72 1.96 -10.00 -18.51
C GLY A 72 0.85 -11.00 -18.23
N GLY A 73 -0.28 -10.75 -18.87
CA GLY A 73 -1.47 -11.55 -18.70
C GLY A 73 -2.44 -10.94 -17.69
N GLN A 74 -3.65 -11.48 -17.73
CA GLN A 74 -4.82 -10.90 -17.08
C GLN A 74 -4.64 -10.75 -15.56
N ASP A 75 -4.07 -11.73 -14.88
CA ASP A 75 -3.93 -11.73 -13.42
C ASP A 75 -2.93 -10.69 -12.92
N GLU A 76 -1.79 -10.54 -13.62
CA GLU A 76 -0.79 -9.51 -13.30
C GLU A 76 -1.38 -8.12 -13.51
N GLU A 77 -1.99 -7.89 -14.69
CA GLU A 77 -2.61 -6.62 -15.01
C GLU A 77 -3.72 -6.29 -14.02
N TRP A 78 -4.64 -7.22 -13.78
CA TRP A 78 -5.78 -6.98 -12.91
C TRP A 78 -5.35 -6.66 -11.48
N PHE A 79 -4.38 -7.39 -10.94
CA PHE A 79 -3.86 -7.10 -9.60
C PHE A 79 -3.40 -5.65 -9.49
N ILE A 80 -2.63 -5.15 -10.45
CA ILE A 80 -2.06 -3.79 -10.41
C ILE A 80 -3.14 -2.74 -10.71
N LEU A 81 -4.03 -2.99 -11.69
CA LEU A 81 -5.10 -2.06 -12.07
C LEU A 81 -6.11 -1.84 -10.94
N ILE A 82 -6.43 -2.87 -10.15
CA ILE A 82 -7.27 -2.74 -8.95
C ILE A 82 -6.66 -1.73 -7.97
N HIS A 83 -5.34 -1.78 -7.77
CA HIS A 83 -4.65 -0.85 -6.88
C HIS A 83 -4.65 0.59 -7.43
N ILE A 84 -4.47 0.77 -8.74
CA ILE A 84 -4.53 2.09 -9.40
C ILE A 84 -5.94 2.70 -9.26
N ASP A 85 -6.99 1.89 -9.46
CA ASP A 85 -8.38 2.33 -9.33
C ASP A 85 -8.70 2.68 -7.85
N ILE A 86 -8.23 1.88 -6.88
CA ILE A 86 -8.31 2.23 -5.44
C ILE A 86 -7.66 3.59 -5.17
N GLU A 87 -6.44 3.83 -5.64
CA GLU A 87 -5.74 5.12 -5.47
C GLU A 87 -6.52 6.28 -6.09
N LYS A 88 -7.14 6.07 -7.25
CA LYS A 88 -7.99 7.08 -7.87
C LYS A 88 -9.24 7.39 -7.03
N LYS A 89 -9.96 6.36 -6.57
CA LYS A 89 -11.18 6.55 -5.76
C LYS A 89 -10.86 7.15 -4.38
N ALA A 90 -9.69 6.82 -3.82
CA ALA A 90 -9.22 7.38 -2.55
C ALA A 90 -9.02 8.91 -2.60
N GLY A 91 -8.82 9.52 -3.78
CA GLY A 91 -8.67 10.97 -3.91
C GLY A 91 -9.81 11.79 -3.29
N ILE A 92 -11.05 11.27 -3.31
CA ILE A 92 -12.20 11.90 -2.64
C ILE A 92 -12.01 11.87 -1.12
N ALA A 93 -11.66 10.70 -0.57
CA ALA A 93 -11.40 10.53 0.85
C ALA A 93 -10.23 11.42 1.33
N LEU A 94 -9.14 11.46 0.57
CA LEU A 94 -7.95 12.28 0.90
C LEU A 94 -8.27 13.78 0.89
N HIS A 95 -9.09 14.27 -0.04
CA HIS A 95 -9.53 15.66 -0.02
C HIS A 95 -10.47 15.94 1.16
N ALA A 96 -11.35 15.00 1.49
CA ALA A 96 -12.26 15.12 2.62
C ALA A 96 -11.54 15.25 3.97
N ILE A 97 -10.32 14.70 4.10
CA ILE A 97 -9.46 14.92 5.28
C ILE A 97 -9.19 16.40 5.52
N GLU A 98 -8.75 17.11 4.47
CA GLU A 98 -8.47 18.55 4.53
C GLU A 98 -9.73 19.34 4.93
N LEU A 99 -10.88 19.01 4.30
CA LEU A 99 -12.15 19.66 4.59
C LEU A 99 -12.59 19.43 6.04
N ALA A 100 -12.46 18.20 6.55
CA ALA A 100 -12.81 17.86 7.92
C ALA A 100 -11.95 18.64 8.91
N GLN A 101 -10.63 18.68 8.71
CA GLN A 101 -9.72 19.43 9.58
C GLN A 101 -9.98 20.95 9.55
N LYS A 102 -10.32 21.52 8.38
CA LYS A 102 -10.75 22.92 8.29
C LYS A 102 -12.07 23.18 9.04
N ALA A 103 -13.04 22.27 8.93
CA ALA A 103 -14.30 22.38 9.66
C ALA A 103 -14.11 22.35 11.18
N VAL A 104 -13.18 21.52 11.68
CA VAL A 104 -12.79 21.50 13.10
C VAL A 104 -12.24 22.86 13.54
N VAL A 105 -11.32 23.45 12.78
CA VAL A 105 -10.74 24.78 13.09
C VAL A 105 -11.82 25.87 13.10
N ALA A 106 -12.74 25.82 12.14
CA ALA A 106 -13.85 26.75 12.05
C ALA A 106 -14.96 26.51 13.12
N ASN A 107 -14.87 25.41 13.88
CA ASN A 107 -15.91 24.94 14.79
C ASN A 107 -17.28 24.80 14.06
N ASP A 108 -17.25 24.29 12.84
CA ASP A 108 -18.40 24.14 11.95
C ASP A 108 -18.79 22.66 11.83
N SER A 109 -19.90 22.29 12.48
CA SER A 109 -20.38 20.91 12.48
C SER A 109 -21.07 20.51 11.17
N ASP A 110 -21.66 21.45 10.43
CA ASP A 110 -22.36 21.14 9.19
C ASP A 110 -21.35 20.90 8.06
N ALA A 111 -20.30 21.72 8.01
CA ALA A 111 -19.16 21.47 7.13
C ALA A 111 -18.46 20.14 7.46
N LEU A 112 -18.39 19.77 8.74
CA LEU A 112 -17.83 18.47 9.14
C LEU A 112 -18.72 17.31 8.67
N ASP A 113 -20.04 17.40 8.79
CA ASP A 113 -20.96 16.35 8.30
C ASP A 113 -20.81 16.14 6.79
N ILE A 114 -20.61 17.22 6.02
CA ILE A 114 -20.31 17.15 4.58
C ILE A 114 -18.98 16.44 4.33
N ALA A 115 -17.92 16.82 5.07
CA ALA A 115 -16.60 16.21 4.91
C ALA A 115 -16.60 14.72 5.29
N LEU A 116 -17.22 14.34 6.41
CA LEU A 116 -17.32 12.94 6.83
C LEU A 116 -18.16 12.10 5.86
N THR A 117 -19.18 12.69 5.25
CA THR A 117 -19.95 12.03 4.16
C THR A 117 -19.05 11.70 2.97
N GLN A 118 -18.25 12.67 2.51
CA GLN A 118 -17.30 12.45 1.41
C GLN A 118 -16.20 11.45 1.77
N LEU A 119 -15.71 11.50 3.01
CA LEU A 119 -14.73 10.54 3.53
C LEU A 119 -15.29 9.11 3.47
N ARG A 120 -16.47 8.89 4.06
CA ARG A 120 -17.17 7.60 4.05
C ARG A 120 -17.37 7.08 2.63
N ASP A 121 -17.90 7.91 1.73
CA ASP A 121 -18.22 7.51 0.36
C ASP A 121 -16.94 7.19 -0.46
N GLY A 122 -15.85 7.92 -0.21
CA GLY A 122 -14.54 7.61 -0.77
C GLY A 122 -13.99 6.25 -0.30
N ILE A 123 -14.05 5.97 1.01
CA ILE A 123 -13.61 4.68 1.56
C ILE A 123 -14.49 3.54 1.03
N LYS A 124 -15.80 3.74 0.94
CA LYS A 124 -16.73 2.76 0.35
C LYS A 124 -16.38 2.46 -1.11
N SER A 125 -16.05 3.49 -1.88
CA SER A 125 -15.64 3.32 -3.29
C SER A 125 -14.34 2.50 -3.40
N MET A 126 -13.37 2.72 -2.50
CA MET A 126 -12.16 1.89 -2.44
C MET A 126 -12.48 0.42 -2.11
N TYR A 127 -13.37 0.19 -1.15
CA TYR A 127 -13.82 -1.16 -0.79
C TYR A 127 -14.47 -1.86 -1.98
N ASP A 128 -15.35 -1.17 -2.71
CA ASP A 128 -16.04 -1.71 -3.87
C ASP A 128 -15.07 -2.09 -4.99
N VAL A 129 -13.99 -1.31 -5.18
CA VAL A 129 -12.94 -1.67 -6.13
C VAL A 129 -12.14 -2.88 -5.64
N LEU A 130 -11.76 -2.92 -4.36
CA LEU A 130 -11.01 -4.06 -3.80
C LEU A 130 -11.79 -5.38 -3.96
N ALA A 131 -13.11 -5.34 -3.77
CA ALA A 131 -14.00 -6.49 -3.92
C ALA A 131 -13.95 -7.16 -5.31
N ARG A 132 -13.45 -6.43 -6.32
CA ARG A 132 -13.32 -6.89 -7.70
C ARG A 132 -12.05 -7.68 -7.96
N MET A 133 -11.14 -7.79 -6.99
CA MET A 133 -9.90 -8.57 -7.14
C MET A 133 -10.15 -9.98 -7.73
N PRO A 134 -11.14 -10.76 -7.24
CA PRO A 134 -11.40 -12.11 -7.74
C PRO A 134 -12.00 -12.18 -9.15
N GLU A 135 -12.43 -11.06 -9.75
CA GLU A 135 -13.01 -11.05 -11.09
C GLU A 135 -12.03 -11.59 -12.14
N LYS A 136 -10.74 -11.27 -11.97
CA LYS A 136 -9.71 -11.51 -13.01
C LYS A 136 -8.30 -11.75 -12.45
N CYS A 137 -8.16 -12.01 -11.15
CA CYS A 137 -6.90 -12.40 -10.54
C CYS A 137 -7.10 -13.72 -9.80
N ASP A 138 -6.58 -14.80 -10.35
CA ASP A 138 -6.64 -16.13 -9.74
C ASP A 138 -5.57 -16.26 -8.62
N PRO A 139 -5.94 -16.76 -7.42
CA PRO A 139 -5.00 -16.93 -6.31
C PRO A 139 -3.77 -17.77 -6.62
N TYR A 140 -3.91 -18.83 -7.41
CA TYR A 140 -2.79 -19.70 -7.79
C TYR A 140 -1.87 -18.98 -8.77
N VAL A 141 -2.42 -18.33 -9.80
CA VAL A 141 -1.63 -17.57 -10.78
C VAL A 141 -0.89 -16.41 -10.10
N TYR A 142 -1.57 -15.65 -9.25
CA TYR A 142 -0.94 -14.58 -8.47
C TYR A 142 0.26 -15.10 -7.67
N PHE A 143 0.07 -16.17 -6.89
CA PHE A 143 1.11 -16.67 -5.99
C PHE A 143 2.32 -17.21 -6.75
N HIS A 144 2.11 -17.92 -7.85
CA HIS A 144 3.16 -18.62 -8.59
C HIS A 144 3.80 -17.80 -9.70
N ARG A 145 3.10 -16.82 -10.30
CA ARG A 145 3.60 -16.07 -11.46
C ARG A 145 3.79 -14.58 -11.21
N VAL A 146 2.90 -13.94 -10.46
CA VAL A 146 2.95 -12.48 -10.24
C VAL A 146 3.85 -12.14 -9.05
N ARG A 147 3.57 -12.75 -7.90
CA ARG A 147 4.23 -12.48 -6.62
C ARG A 147 5.77 -12.62 -6.61
N PRO A 148 6.40 -13.55 -7.35
CA PRO A 148 7.86 -13.71 -7.32
C PRO A 148 8.64 -12.43 -7.63
N TYR A 149 8.16 -11.61 -8.57
CA TYR A 149 8.88 -10.42 -9.03
C TYR A 149 8.78 -9.21 -8.10
N ILE A 150 7.89 -9.23 -7.12
CA ILE A 150 7.70 -8.14 -6.16
C ILE A 150 8.36 -8.41 -4.80
N PHE A 151 9.09 -9.52 -4.66
CA PHE A 151 9.88 -9.78 -3.46
C PHE A 151 11.11 -8.88 -3.35
N GLY A 152 11.30 -8.35 -2.15
CA GLY A 152 12.57 -7.76 -1.77
C GLY A 152 13.54 -8.80 -1.23
N TRP A 153 14.61 -8.29 -0.65
CA TRP A 153 15.73 -9.09 -0.16
C TRP A 153 16.04 -8.86 1.31
N ARG A 154 15.27 -8.00 2.01
CA ARG A 154 15.25 -7.95 3.48
C ARG A 154 14.60 -9.23 4.03
N ASN A 155 15.28 -9.90 4.96
CA ASN A 155 14.85 -11.17 5.57
C ASN A 155 14.57 -12.29 4.55
N ASN A 156 15.20 -12.24 3.37
CA ASN A 156 15.03 -13.25 2.34
C ASN A 156 16.10 -14.35 2.51
N PRO A 157 15.71 -15.62 2.72
CA PRO A 157 16.67 -16.72 2.94
C PRO A 157 17.64 -16.95 1.77
N ALA A 158 17.25 -16.61 0.54
CA ALA A 158 18.13 -16.71 -0.62
C ALA A 158 19.19 -15.60 -0.67
N LEU A 159 18.99 -14.51 0.07
CA LEU A 159 19.82 -13.30 0.05
C LEU A 159 20.17 -12.88 1.50
N PRO A 160 20.81 -13.74 2.31
CA PRO A 160 21.03 -13.50 3.74
C PRO A 160 21.92 -12.29 4.02
N ASN A 161 22.77 -11.92 3.06
CA ASN A 161 23.66 -10.76 3.13
C ASN A 161 23.13 -9.55 2.34
N GLY A 162 21.88 -9.58 1.89
CA GLY A 162 21.32 -8.57 0.99
C GLY A 162 21.87 -8.66 -0.44
N VAL A 163 21.69 -7.57 -1.19
CA VAL A 163 22.10 -7.46 -2.60
C VAL A 163 23.06 -6.29 -2.78
N VAL A 164 24.21 -6.54 -3.41
CA VAL A 164 25.23 -5.51 -3.68
C VAL A 164 24.85 -4.71 -4.92
N TYR A 165 24.93 -3.39 -4.83
CA TYR A 165 24.74 -2.47 -5.95
C TYR A 165 26.11 -2.07 -6.50
N GLU A 166 26.55 -2.76 -7.55
CA GLU A 166 27.91 -2.63 -8.05
C GLU A 166 28.24 -1.20 -8.50
N GLY A 167 29.39 -0.70 -8.06
CA GLY A 167 29.89 0.63 -8.46
C GLY A 167 29.12 1.81 -7.87
N VAL A 168 28.17 1.59 -6.94
CA VAL A 168 27.52 2.67 -6.20
C VAL A 168 28.35 2.99 -4.94
N GLU A 169 29.22 3.99 -5.04
CA GLU A 169 30.17 4.36 -3.97
C GLU A 169 29.47 4.67 -2.64
N ALA A 170 28.33 5.36 -2.68
CA ALA A 170 27.55 5.72 -1.50
C ALA A 170 27.04 4.52 -0.68
N LEU A 171 26.95 3.33 -1.30
CA LEU A 171 26.54 2.09 -0.64
C LEU A 171 27.73 1.26 -0.13
N GLY A 172 28.96 1.68 -0.43
CA GLY A 172 30.19 1.12 0.15
C GLY A 172 30.41 -0.37 -0.13
N GLY A 173 29.85 -0.90 -1.21
CA GLY A 173 29.92 -2.33 -1.55
C GLY A 173 29.18 -3.26 -0.58
N LYS A 174 28.39 -2.71 0.36
CA LYS A 174 27.59 -3.50 1.30
C LYS A 174 26.37 -4.07 0.59
N GLY A 175 25.96 -5.28 0.99
CA GLY A 175 24.68 -5.82 0.54
C GLY A 175 23.53 -5.07 1.20
N MET A 176 22.69 -4.46 0.37
CA MET A 176 21.51 -3.70 0.81
C MET A 176 20.38 -4.64 1.18
N THR A 177 19.53 -4.25 2.13
CA THR A 177 18.41 -5.05 2.62
C THR A 177 17.08 -4.29 2.47
N TYR A 178 16.55 -4.23 1.25
CA TYR A 178 15.28 -3.54 0.96
C TYR A 178 14.09 -4.50 1.00
N ARG A 179 12.94 -3.97 1.43
CA ARG A 179 11.66 -4.67 1.43
C ARG A 179 11.04 -4.59 0.05
N GLY A 180 10.33 -5.66 -0.32
CA GLY A 180 9.61 -5.73 -1.58
C GLY A 180 8.45 -4.76 -1.65
N GLU A 181 7.80 -4.73 -2.80
CA GLU A 181 6.59 -3.96 -2.99
C GLU A 181 5.44 -4.55 -2.15
N THR A 182 4.63 -3.65 -1.59
CA THR A 182 3.44 -3.98 -0.82
C THR A 182 2.50 -2.80 -0.76
N GLY A 183 1.19 -3.07 -0.67
CA GLY A 183 0.17 -2.04 -0.44
C GLY A 183 0.37 -1.20 0.84
N ALA A 184 1.19 -1.65 1.79
CA ALA A 184 1.57 -0.84 2.96
C ALA A 184 2.44 0.38 2.61
N GLN A 185 2.96 0.46 1.38
CA GLN A 185 3.65 1.64 0.85
C GLN A 185 2.67 2.64 0.18
N SER A 186 1.36 2.41 0.26
CA SER A 186 0.34 3.42 -0.06
C SER A 186 0.16 4.38 1.12
N ALA A 187 -0.08 5.66 0.81
CA ALA A 187 -0.34 6.69 1.80
C ALA A 187 -1.80 6.75 2.28
N ILE A 188 -2.71 6.02 1.62
CA ILE A 188 -4.14 6.13 1.88
C ILE A 188 -4.48 5.69 3.31
N VAL A 189 -4.19 4.44 3.65
CA VAL A 189 -4.59 3.87 4.94
C VAL A 189 -3.95 4.62 6.12
N PRO A 190 -2.64 4.97 6.10
CA PRO A 190 -2.06 5.82 7.14
C PRO A 190 -2.73 7.20 7.29
N ALA A 191 -3.13 7.83 6.18
CA ALA A 191 -3.86 9.11 6.25
C ALA A 191 -5.28 8.95 6.82
N LEU A 192 -5.97 7.86 6.47
CA LEU A 192 -7.28 7.52 7.06
C LEU A 192 -7.17 7.24 8.56
N ASP A 193 -6.14 6.51 8.98
CA ASP A 193 -5.87 6.26 10.39
C ASP A 193 -5.61 7.58 11.13
N GLY A 194 -4.80 8.47 10.54
CA GLY A 194 -4.50 9.79 11.08
C GLY A 194 -5.74 10.67 11.28
N VAL A 195 -6.58 10.82 10.24
CA VAL A 195 -7.78 11.69 10.34
C VAL A 195 -8.83 11.12 11.31
N LEU A 196 -9.03 9.80 11.31
CA LEU A 196 -9.99 9.13 12.18
C LEU A 196 -9.41 8.93 13.59
N GLY A 197 -8.15 9.28 13.83
CA GLY A 197 -7.46 9.03 15.09
C GLY A 197 -7.56 7.56 15.49
N ILE A 198 -7.31 6.64 14.54
CA ILE A 198 -7.22 5.20 14.79
C ILE A 198 -5.79 4.93 15.30
N GLU A 199 -5.69 4.43 16.52
CA GLU A 199 -4.40 4.08 17.13
C GLU A 199 -4.17 2.57 17.10
N HIS A 200 -2.92 2.19 16.89
CA HIS A 200 -2.44 0.81 16.92
C HIS A 200 -1.40 0.65 18.03
N GLU A 201 -1.39 -0.50 18.69
CA GLU A 201 -0.41 -0.80 19.73
C GLU A 201 1.02 -0.62 19.20
N ARG A 202 1.93 -0.17 20.07
CA ARG A 202 3.34 0.01 19.72
C ARG A 202 4.07 -1.34 19.77
N ASP A 203 4.15 -2.00 18.63
CA ASP A 203 4.85 -3.26 18.44
C ASP A 203 5.69 -3.26 17.15
N GLU A 204 6.29 -4.41 16.83
CA GLU A 204 7.07 -4.63 15.61
C GLU A 204 6.31 -4.32 14.30
N LEU A 205 4.97 -4.44 14.30
CA LEU A 205 4.14 -4.12 13.15
C LEU A 205 4.08 -2.61 12.92
N ARG A 206 3.98 -1.82 13.99
CA ARG A 206 4.06 -0.37 13.86
C ARG A 206 5.42 0.06 13.33
N GLU A 207 6.51 -0.52 13.83
CA GLU A 207 7.86 -0.26 13.30
C GLU A 207 7.96 -0.60 11.81
N TYR A 208 7.40 -1.75 11.41
CA TYR A 208 7.30 -2.15 10.01
C TYR A 208 6.54 -1.13 9.15
N LEU A 209 5.38 -0.64 9.59
CA LEU A 209 4.62 0.37 8.85
C LEU A 209 5.35 1.72 8.75
N MET A 210 6.06 2.12 9.81
CA MET A 210 6.88 3.33 9.76
C MET A 210 8.01 3.18 8.75
N GLU A 211 8.65 2.00 8.66
CA GLU A 211 9.65 1.72 7.63
C GLU A 211 9.07 1.82 6.21
N MET A 212 7.79 1.46 6.00
CA MET A 212 7.15 1.62 4.67
C MET A 212 7.09 3.06 4.18
N ARG A 213 7.13 4.05 5.07
CA ARG A 213 7.20 5.48 4.68
C ARG A 213 8.49 5.81 3.94
N GLU A 214 9.59 5.06 4.16
CA GLU A 214 10.85 5.22 3.41
C GLU A 214 10.72 4.84 1.91
N TYR A 215 9.66 4.10 1.56
CA TYR A 215 9.37 3.67 0.19
C TYR A 215 8.29 4.52 -0.49
N MET A 216 7.69 5.46 0.25
CA MET A 216 6.69 6.41 -0.25
C MET A 216 7.36 7.64 -0.87
N PRO A 217 6.69 8.38 -1.76
CA PRO A 217 7.17 9.69 -2.19
C PRO A 217 7.24 10.64 -0.98
N PRO A 218 8.29 11.46 -0.82
CA PRO A 218 8.45 12.32 0.36
C PRO A 218 7.26 13.26 0.62
N LYS A 219 6.58 13.71 -0.44
CA LYS A 219 5.36 14.55 -0.32
C LYS A 219 4.16 13.78 0.22
N HIS A 220 4.06 12.48 -0.03
CA HIS A 220 2.99 11.66 0.54
C HIS A 220 3.23 11.43 2.03
N VAL A 221 4.49 11.21 2.44
CA VAL A 221 4.87 11.14 3.85
C VAL A 221 4.54 12.44 4.57
N ALA A 222 4.94 13.58 4.01
CA ALA A 222 4.64 14.90 4.57
C ALA A 222 3.13 15.16 4.70
N PHE A 223 2.32 14.64 3.76
CA PHE A 223 0.87 14.71 3.87
C PHE A 223 0.34 13.89 5.06
N ILE A 224 0.78 12.64 5.24
CA ILE A 224 0.37 11.81 6.38
C ILE A 224 0.75 12.52 7.69
N GLU A 225 1.98 13.01 7.80
CA GLU A 225 2.47 13.71 9.00
C GLU A 225 1.67 14.99 9.29
N ALA A 226 1.29 15.75 8.26
CA ALA A 226 0.44 16.92 8.42
C ALA A 226 -0.97 16.57 8.90
N VAL A 227 -1.53 15.46 8.43
CA VAL A 227 -2.83 14.96 8.90
C VAL A 227 -2.73 14.53 10.36
N GLU A 228 -1.71 13.75 10.73
CA GLU A 228 -1.46 13.28 12.10
C GLU A 228 -1.24 14.43 13.08
N ALA A 229 -0.54 15.50 12.67
CA ALA A 229 -0.29 16.69 13.47
C ALA A 229 -1.46 17.71 13.48
N GLY A 230 -2.46 17.52 12.63
CA GLY A 230 -3.57 18.43 12.45
C GLY A 230 -4.60 18.40 13.59
N PRO A 231 -5.65 19.23 13.49
CA PRO A 231 -6.72 19.25 14.49
C PRO A 231 -7.48 17.92 14.52
N SER A 232 -7.76 17.42 15.73
CA SER A 232 -8.40 16.11 15.91
C SER A 232 -9.88 16.15 15.54
N VAL A 233 -10.23 15.47 14.43
CA VAL A 233 -11.63 15.25 14.02
C VAL A 233 -12.35 14.40 15.06
N ARG A 234 -11.73 13.32 15.56
CA ARG A 234 -12.30 12.45 16.59
C ARG A 234 -12.73 13.21 17.84
N GLU A 235 -11.85 14.05 18.38
CA GLU A 235 -12.16 14.82 19.60
C GLU A 235 -13.22 15.88 19.35
N PHE A 236 -13.24 16.48 18.15
CA PHE A 236 -14.29 17.39 17.77
C PHE A 236 -15.66 16.70 17.66
N VAL A 237 -15.74 15.50 17.07
CA VAL A 237 -16.98 14.70 17.01
C VAL A 237 -17.50 14.40 18.43
N LYS A 238 -16.62 14.01 19.36
CA LYS A 238 -16.98 13.83 20.77
C LYS A 238 -17.50 15.12 21.41
N LYS A 239 -16.83 16.25 21.17
CA LYS A 239 -17.18 17.57 21.72
C LYS A 239 -18.55 18.06 21.25
N VAL A 240 -18.85 17.96 19.95
CA VAL A 240 -20.14 18.45 19.40
C VAL A 240 -21.30 17.53 19.76
N ASN A 241 -21.03 16.25 20.04
CA ASN A 241 -22.01 15.26 20.50
C ASN A 241 -23.30 15.20 19.66
N ARG A 242 -23.17 15.47 18.35
CA ARG A 242 -24.26 15.37 17.37
C ARG A 242 -24.39 13.92 16.91
N ALA A 243 -25.59 13.37 17.00
CA ALA A 243 -25.84 11.98 16.61
C ALA A 243 -25.50 11.72 15.13
N SER A 244 -25.87 12.63 14.22
CA SER A 244 -25.55 12.54 12.80
C SER A 244 -24.05 12.50 12.53
N THR A 245 -23.30 13.39 13.17
CA THR A 245 -21.84 13.48 13.02
C THR A 245 -21.13 12.25 13.56
N ARG A 246 -21.55 11.75 14.73
CA ARG A 246 -21.03 10.51 15.31
C ARG A 246 -21.28 9.32 14.40
N GLU A 247 -22.49 9.21 13.85
CA GLU A 247 -22.87 8.14 12.93
C GLU A 247 -21.98 8.14 11.67
N LEU A 248 -21.78 9.30 11.03
CA LEU A 248 -20.90 9.41 9.85
C LEU A 248 -19.45 9.05 10.16
N PHE A 249 -18.96 9.45 11.34
CA PHE A 249 -17.62 9.09 11.81
C PHE A 249 -17.50 7.57 12.01
N ASN A 250 -18.47 6.95 12.70
CA ASN A 250 -18.47 5.51 12.97
C ASN A 250 -18.56 4.70 11.68
N GLN A 251 -19.41 5.11 10.73
CA GLN A 251 -19.49 4.49 9.40
C GLN A 251 -18.12 4.54 8.68
N SER A 252 -17.38 5.64 8.81
CA SER A 252 -16.04 5.75 8.22
C SER A 252 -15.04 4.78 8.87
N VAL A 253 -15.04 4.67 10.20
CA VAL A 253 -14.20 3.71 10.95
C VAL A 253 -14.55 2.27 10.59
N GLU A 254 -15.84 1.94 10.53
CA GLU A 254 -16.34 0.62 10.15
C GLU A 254 -15.92 0.23 8.74
N LEU A 255 -16.01 1.15 7.77
CA LEU A 255 -15.56 0.89 6.40
C LEU A 255 -14.05 0.67 6.30
N VAL A 256 -13.23 1.35 7.10
CA VAL A 256 -11.79 1.05 7.20
C VAL A 256 -11.58 -0.37 7.77
N ALA A 257 -12.35 -0.75 8.79
CA ALA A 257 -12.29 -2.10 9.35
C ALA A 257 -12.70 -3.17 8.32
N ASP A 258 -13.75 -2.91 7.52
CA ASP A 258 -14.23 -3.80 6.47
C ASP A 258 -13.22 -3.94 5.32
N PHE A 259 -12.59 -2.84 4.92
CA PHE A 259 -11.49 -2.87 3.94
C PHE A 259 -10.33 -3.74 4.45
N ARG A 260 -9.94 -3.58 5.72
CA ARG A 260 -8.90 -4.41 6.36
C ARG A 260 -9.32 -5.87 6.47
N ALA A 261 -10.60 -6.14 6.73
CA ALA A 261 -11.14 -7.50 6.80
C ALA A 261 -11.07 -8.22 5.45
N MET A 262 -11.48 -7.55 4.36
CA MET A 262 -11.37 -8.08 3.01
C MET A 262 -9.92 -8.28 2.60
N HIS A 263 -9.04 -7.33 2.91
CA HIS A 263 -7.61 -7.48 2.65
C HIS A 263 -7.00 -8.67 3.41
N LEU A 264 -7.39 -8.89 4.67
CA LEU A 264 -6.98 -10.07 5.45
C LEU A 264 -7.48 -11.38 4.81
N GLU A 265 -8.73 -11.41 4.33
CA GLU A 265 -9.29 -12.57 3.63
C GLU A 265 -8.47 -12.89 2.37
N TYR A 266 -8.18 -11.88 1.55
CA TYR A 266 -7.36 -12.06 0.34
C TYR A 266 -5.93 -12.47 0.68
N ALA A 267 -5.30 -11.89 1.69
CA ALA A 267 -3.98 -12.35 2.16
C ALA A 267 -4.02 -13.83 2.59
N GLY A 268 -5.12 -14.26 3.22
CA GLY A 268 -5.40 -15.66 3.51
C GLY A 268 -5.45 -16.54 2.25
N GLN A 269 -6.26 -16.15 1.27
CA GLN A 269 -6.53 -16.95 0.06
C GLN A 269 -5.36 -16.94 -0.95
N TYR A 270 -4.81 -15.77 -1.25
CA TYR A 270 -3.81 -15.53 -2.29
C TYR A 270 -2.37 -15.81 -1.83
N ILE A 271 -2.12 -15.87 -0.52
CA ILE A 271 -0.78 -16.11 0.02
C ILE A 271 -0.78 -17.33 0.93
N HIS A 272 -1.49 -17.27 2.07
CA HIS A 272 -1.36 -18.29 3.10
C HIS A 272 -1.81 -19.67 2.61
N SER A 273 -2.99 -19.76 1.99
CA SER A 273 -3.53 -21.03 1.47
C SER A 273 -2.72 -21.60 0.31
N GLN A 274 -2.09 -20.76 -0.52
CA GLN A 274 -1.24 -21.21 -1.63
C GLN A 274 0.11 -21.74 -1.12
N ALA A 275 0.71 -21.05 -0.15
CA ALA A 275 1.98 -21.48 0.46
C ALA A 275 1.89 -22.88 1.10
N GLN A 276 0.76 -23.21 1.74
CA GLN A 276 0.55 -24.54 2.34
C GLN A 276 0.44 -25.67 1.30
N LYS A 277 0.09 -25.36 0.05
CA LYS A 277 -0.08 -26.33 -1.03
C LYS A 277 1.19 -26.52 -1.88
N ALA A 278 2.18 -25.64 -1.72
CA ALA A 278 3.41 -25.65 -2.50
C ALA A 278 4.57 -26.31 -1.70
N PRO A 279 5.07 -27.50 -2.10
CA PRO A 279 6.19 -28.13 -1.41
C PRO A 279 7.48 -27.31 -1.57
N GLY A 280 8.19 -27.07 -0.46
CA GLY A 280 9.55 -26.50 -0.46
C GLY A 280 9.65 -24.97 -0.44
N ASN A 281 8.56 -24.22 -0.28
CA ASN A 281 8.61 -22.76 -0.17
C ASN A 281 8.44 -22.31 1.30
N PRO A 282 9.49 -21.83 1.99
CA PRO A 282 9.36 -21.28 3.34
C PRO A 282 8.71 -19.88 3.25
N SER A 283 7.40 -19.81 2.99
CA SER A 283 6.69 -18.53 2.93
C SER A 283 5.52 -18.45 3.92
N ALA A 284 5.85 -18.59 5.20
CA ALA A 284 5.03 -18.03 6.29
C ALA A 284 5.11 -16.47 6.35
N VAL A 285 5.82 -15.87 5.40
CA VAL A 285 6.28 -14.48 5.40
C VAL A 285 5.71 -13.74 4.17
N GLY A 286 5.09 -12.58 4.40
CA GLY A 286 4.55 -11.72 3.33
C GLY A 286 5.63 -11.17 2.40
N THR A 287 5.28 -10.53 1.26
CA THR A 287 6.29 -9.93 0.35
C THR A 287 7.19 -8.91 1.05
N GLY A 288 6.66 -8.26 2.09
CA GLY A 288 7.41 -7.34 2.96
C GLY A 288 8.19 -7.99 4.12
N GLY A 289 8.17 -9.32 4.30
CA GLY A 289 9.03 -9.96 5.31
C GLY A 289 8.42 -10.18 6.71
N THR A 290 7.09 -10.16 6.88
CA THR A 290 6.40 -10.19 8.21
C THR A 290 5.43 -11.37 8.39
N PRO A 291 5.06 -11.73 9.65
CA PRO A 291 3.95 -12.67 9.97
C PRO A 291 2.58 -12.00 9.71
N PHE A 292 2.34 -11.66 8.45
CA PHE A 292 1.32 -10.74 7.99
C PHE A 292 -0.11 -11.08 8.45
N MET A 293 -0.49 -12.36 8.59
CA MET A 293 -1.84 -12.74 9.00
C MET A 293 -2.19 -12.29 10.42
N THR A 294 -1.23 -12.37 11.36
CA THR A 294 -1.41 -11.91 12.74
C THR A 294 -1.56 -10.39 12.76
N TYR A 295 -0.70 -9.71 12.02
CA TYR A 295 -0.66 -8.26 11.95
C TYR A 295 -1.91 -7.65 11.32
N LEU A 296 -2.34 -8.18 10.18
CA LEU A 296 -3.56 -7.73 9.50
C LEU A 296 -4.81 -7.96 10.35
N ARG A 297 -4.88 -9.09 11.08
CA ARG A 297 -5.98 -9.38 12.02
C ARG A 297 -6.01 -8.37 13.16
N LYS A 298 -4.86 -8.10 13.78
CA LYS A 298 -4.72 -7.14 14.87
C LYS A 298 -5.20 -5.75 14.45
N HIS A 299 -4.69 -5.23 13.34
CA HIS A 299 -5.09 -3.92 12.81
C HIS A 299 -6.59 -3.82 12.53
N ARG A 300 -7.21 -4.86 11.96
CA ARG A 300 -8.66 -4.90 11.76
C ARG A 300 -9.40 -4.81 13.10
N ASP A 301 -9.00 -5.61 14.08
CA ASP A 301 -9.67 -5.70 15.38
C ASP A 301 -9.51 -4.40 16.19
N GLU A 302 -8.31 -3.79 16.17
CA GLU A 302 -8.05 -2.49 16.80
C GLU A 302 -8.86 -1.37 16.13
N THR A 303 -8.99 -1.34 14.80
CA THR A 303 -9.84 -0.35 14.13
C THR A 303 -11.30 -0.51 14.53
N LYS A 304 -11.80 -1.75 14.51
CA LYS A 304 -13.20 -2.05 14.85
C LYS A 304 -13.58 -1.63 16.27
N ALA A 305 -12.62 -1.67 17.20
CA ALA A 305 -12.82 -1.25 18.59
C ALA A 305 -12.88 0.28 18.78
N GLN A 306 -12.69 1.09 17.72
CA GLN A 306 -12.50 2.54 17.82
C GLN A 306 -13.64 3.39 17.26
N SER A 307 -14.83 2.82 17.06
CA SER A 307 -16.06 3.60 16.90
C SER A 307 -16.39 4.36 18.20
N LEU A 308 -17.07 5.51 18.09
CA LEU A 308 -17.47 6.41 19.18
C LEU A 308 -18.86 6.14 19.74
#